data_AF-A0A257SKJ7-F1
#
_entry.id   AF-A0A257SKJ7-F1
#
_cell.length_a   1.000
_cell.length_b   1.000
_cell.length_c   1.000
_cell.angle_alpha   90.00
_cell.angle_beta   90.00
_cell.angle_gamma   90.00
#
_symmetry.space_group_name_H-M   'P 1'
#
loop_
_entity.id
_entity.type
_entity.pdbx_description
1 polymer ?
#
loop_
_entity_poly.entity_id
_entity_poly.type
_entity_poly.pdbx_seq_one_letter_code
_entity_poly.pdbx_strand_id
1 'polypeptide(L)'
;SAAPILKQAFDAEALEYRYPTVIAAKLAIADEVAAPLSKLSPEDRAFIDQVLTETLVRKVVLARIREHFRSSHQGAGEGYAG
;
A
#
# COMPACT_ATOMS: atom_id res chain seq x y z
N SER A 1 31.68 24.20 -24.33
CA SER A 1 31.38 23.30 -23.20
C SER A 1 29.96 22.80 -23.31
N ALA A 2 29.77 21.49 -23.47
CA ALA A 2 28.46 20.85 -23.37
C ALA A 2 28.34 20.20 -21.99
N ALA A 3 27.27 20.48 -21.26
CA ALA A 3 27.03 19.90 -19.94
C ALA A 3 26.80 18.38 -20.06
N PRO A 4 27.30 17.56 -19.12
CA PRO A 4 27.07 16.12 -19.18
C PRO A 4 25.60 15.83 -18.89
N ILE A 5 24.92 15.25 -19.88
CA ILE A 5 23.59 14.66 -19.71
C ILE A 5 23.76 13.50 -18.73
N LEU A 6 23.23 13.64 -17.52
CA LEU A 6 23.10 12.55 -16.56
C LEU A 6 22.20 11.48 -17.20
N LYS A 7 22.82 10.46 -17.80
CA LYS A 7 22.14 9.24 -18.22
C LYS A 7 21.82 8.45 -16.96
N GLN A 8 20.78 8.85 -16.24
CA GLN A 8 20.23 8.01 -15.18
C GLN A 8 19.65 6.76 -15.86
N ALA A 9 20.32 5.62 -15.68
CA ALA A 9 19.75 4.34 -16.05
C ALA A 9 18.40 4.22 -15.34
N PHE A 10 17.34 3.90 -16.08
CA PHE A 10 16.06 3.59 -15.45
C PHE A 10 16.29 2.34 -14.60
N ASP A 11 16.31 2.49 -13.27
CA ASP A 11 16.37 1.39 -12.30
C ASP A 11 15.07 0.59 -12.37
N ALA A 12 14.89 -0.17 -13.46
CA ALA A 12 13.73 -1.02 -13.71
C ALA A 12 13.55 -2.04 -12.58
N GLU A 13 14.66 -2.58 -12.06
CA GLU A 13 14.66 -3.51 -10.94
C GLU A 13 14.11 -2.86 -9.66
N ALA A 14 14.44 -1.59 -9.37
CA ALA A 14 13.85 -0.88 -8.24
C ALA A 14 12.34 -0.66 -8.39
N LEU A 15 11.84 -0.51 -9.62
CA LEU A 15 10.40 -0.41 -9.93
C LEU A 15 9.66 -1.75 -9.83
N GLU A 16 10.35 -2.87 -9.99
CA GLU A 16 9.77 -4.20 -9.78
C GLU A 16 9.49 -4.44 -8.28
N TYR A 17 10.35 -3.92 -7.40
CA TYR A 17 10.21 -4.08 -5.95
C TYR A 17 9.40 -2.98 -5.25
N ARG A 18 9.16 -1.84 -5.90
CA ARG A 18 8.47 -0.68 -5.34
C ARG A 18 7.27 -0.26 -6.17
N TYR A 19 6.33 0.45 -5.57
CA TYR A 19 5.33 1.17 -6.33
C TYR A 19 5.98 2.42 -6.93
N PRO A 20 5.80 2.68 -8.24
CA PRO A 20 6.40 3.85 -8.89
C PRO A 20 5.80 5.16 -8.37
N THR A 21 4.57 5.13 -7.86
CA THR A 21 3.86 6.29 -7.29
C THR A 21 2.95 5.86 -6.15
N VAL A 22 2.57 6.83 -5.31
CA VAL A 22 1.54 6.65 -4.27
C VAL A 22 0.20 6.23 -4.89
N ILE A 23 -0.15 6.77 -6.06
CA ILE A 23 -1.39 6.39 -6.77
C ILE A 23 -1.36 4.92 -7.19
N ALA A 24 -0.24 4.44 -7.73
CA ALA A 24 -0.08 3.02 -8.09
C ALA A 24 -0.17 2.12 -6.85
N ALA A 25 0.38 2.56 -5.71
CA ALA A 25 0.24 1.84 -4.45
C ALA A 25 -1.21 1.79 -3.98
N LYS A 26 -1.92 2.93 -3.99
CA LYS A 26 -3.34 3.01 -3.61
C LYS A 26 -4.24 2.13 -4.47
N LEU A 27 -3.99 2.04 -5.77
CA LEU A 27 -4.71 1.13 -6.67
C LEU A 27 -4.48 -0.33 -6.27
N ALA A 28 -3.22 -0.74 -6.11
CA ALA A 28 -2.90 -2.11 -5.71
C ALA A 28 -3.47 -2.48 -4.32
N ILE A 29 -3.54 -1.52 -3.39
CA ILE A 29 -4.19 -1.72 -2.09
C ILE A 29 -5.70 -1.91 -2.26
N ALA A 30 -6.35 -1.11 -3.11
CA ALA A 30 -7.79 -1.26 -3.38
C ALA A 30 -8.12 -2.64 -3.97
N ASP A 31 -7.27 -3.15 -4.87
CA ASP A 31 -7.35 -4.52 -5.38
C ASP A 31 -7.16 -5.56 -4.26
N GLU A 32 -6.16 -5.38 -3.41
CA GLU A 32 -5.85 -6.30 -2.30
C GLU A 32 -6.99 -6.40 -1.28
N VAL A 33 -7.62 -5.27 -0.92
CA VAL A 33 -8.75 -5.25 0.04
C VAL A 33 -10.11 -5.48 -0.63
N ALA A 34 -10.12 -5.67 -1.96
CA ALA A 34 -11.32 -5.83 -2.78
C ALA A 34 -12.39 -4.74 -2.59
N ALA A 35 -11.96 -3.51 -2.26
CA ALA A 35 -12.85 -2.38 -2.01
C ALA A 35 -12.21 -1.06 -2.42
N PRO A 36 -12.98 -0.12 -3.02
CA PRO A 36 -12.50 1.24 -3.26
C PRO A 36 -12.09 1.92 -1.95
N LEU A 37 -10.90 2.53 -1.91
CA LEU A 37 -10.39 3.20 -0.69
C LEU A 37 -11.35 4.25 -0.13
N SER A 38 -12.15 4.89 -1.00
CA SER A 38 -13.15 5.89 -0.61
C SER A 38 -14.26 5.33 0.28
N LYS A 39 -14.53 4.02 0.22
CA LYS A 39 -15.54 3.33 1.04
C LYS A 39 -15.00 2.86 2.40
N LEU A 40 -13.69 2.96 2.61
CA LEU A 40 -13.08 2.60 3.88
C LEU A 40 -13.34 3.66 4.95
N SER A 41 -13.21 3.26 6.21
CA SER A 41 -13.34 4.20 7.32
C SER A 41 -12.25 5.28 7.26
N PRO A 42 -12.47 6.46 7.88
CA PRO A 42 -11.42 7.47 8.01
C PRO A 42 -10.12 6.93 8.64
N GLU A 43 -10.25 6.02 9.61
CA GLU A 43 -9.12 5.37 10.29
C GLU A 43 -8.32 4.48 9.34
N ASP A 44 -8.98 3.59 8.60
CA ASP A 44 -8.33 2.72 7.62
C ASP A 44 -7.59 3.54 6.54
N ARG A 45 -8.20 4.63 6.08
CA ARG A 45 -7.58 5.52 5.08
C ARG A 45 -6.35 6.22 5.65
N ALA A 46 -6.42 6.70 6.89
CA ALA A 46 -5.29 7.32 7.57
C ALA A 46 -4.14 6.32 7.78
N PHE A 47 -4.44 5.08 8.14
CA PHE A 47 -3.45 4.01 8.25
C PHE A 47 -2.77 3.72 6.90
N ILE A 48 -3.55 3.62 5.81
CA ILE A 48 -3.01 3.45 4.46
C ILE A 48 -2.08 4.61 4.11
N ASP A 49 -2.50 5.86 4.34
CA ASP A 49 -1.68 7.04 4.05
C ASP A 49 -0.39 7.09 4.89
N GLN A 50 -0.45 6.67 6.16
CA GLN A 50 0.73 6.53 7.01
C GLN A 50 1.72 5.51 6.41
N VAL A 51 1.25 4.31 6.08
CA VAL A 51 2.11 3.25 5.50
C VAL A 51 2.77 3.73 4.21
N LEU A 52 2.04 4.42 3.34
CA LEU A 52 2.56 4.92 2.06
C LEU A 52 3.52 6.11 2.22
N THR A 53 3.42 6.86 3.33
CA THR A 53 4.40 7.88 3.70
C THR A 53 5.70 7.25 4.18
N GLU A 54 5.61 6.13 4.90
CA GLU A 54 6.78 5.41 5.40
C GLU A 54 7.49 4.59 4.31
N THR A 55 6.76 3.97 3.38
CA THR A 55 7.34 3.09 2.38
C THR A 55 6.47 2.88 1.15
N LEU A 56 7.13 2.73 0.00
CA LEU A 56 6.53 2.26 -1.26
C LEU A 56 7.03 0.87 -1.67
N VAL A 57 7.72 0.13 -0.79
CA VAL A 57 8.17 -1.23 -1.09
C VAL A 57 6.97 -2.18 -1.09
N ARG A 58 6.68 -2.81 -2.25
CA ARG A 58 5.41 -3.54 -2.48
C ARG A 58 5.14 -4.60 -1.42
N LYS A 59 6.13 -5.45 -1.15
CA LYS A 59 6.02 -6.54 -0.16
C LYS A 59 5.72 -6.01 1.25
N VAL A 60 6.33 -4.88 1.63
CA VAL A 60 6.15 -4.28 2.96
C VAL A 60 4.77 -3.64 3.08
N VAL A 61 4.36 -2.86 2.07
CA VAL A 61 3.03 -2.24 2.02
C VAL A 61 1.95 -3.31 2.14
N LEU A 62 1.94 -4.31 1.25
CA LEU A 62 0.89 -5.34 1.23
C LEU A 62 0.88 -6.18 2.51
N ALA A 63 2.04 -6.51 3.08
CA ALA A 63 2.09 -7.24 4.35
C ALA A 63 1.41 -6.45 5.49
N ARG A 64 1.67 -5.15 5.61
CA ARG A 64 1.07 -4.30 6.65
C ARG A 64 -0.42 -4.08 6.44
N ILE A 65 -0.86 -3.88 5.21
CA ILE A 65 -2.29 -3.76 4.89
C ILE A 65 -3.01 -5.07 5.27
N ARG A 66 -2.50 -6.23 4.84
CA ARG A 66 -3.10 -7.53 5.18
C ARG A 66 -3.22 -7.73 6.69
N GLU A 67 -2.18 -7.36 7.44
CA GLU A 67 -2.19 -7.48 8.90
C GLU A 67 -3.24 -6.59 9.55
N HIS A 68 -3.33 -5.32 9.13
CA HIS A 68 -4.33 -4.38 9.62
C HIS A 68 -5.75 -4.92 9.42
N PHE A 69 -6.10 -5.26 8.18
CA PHE A 69 -7.45 -5.73 7.85
C PHE A 69 -7.76 -7.11 8.46
N ARG A 70 -6.78 -8.00 8.66
CA ARG A 70 -7.01 -9.28 9.36
C ARG A 70 -7.32 -9.07 10.85
N SER A 71 -6.64 -8.13 11.51
CA SER A 71 -6.90 -7.81 12.91
C SER A 71 -8.26 -7.13 13.10
N SER A 72 -8.69 -6.29 12.16
CA SER A 72 -10.03 -5.67 12.18
C SER A 72 -11.17 -6.69 12.07
N HIS A 73 -10.96 -7.83 11.38
CA HIS A 73 -11.98 -8.89 11.25
C HIS A 73 -12.04 -9.84 12.45
N GLN A 74 -10.98 -9.90 13.27
CA GLN A 74 -10.95 -10.79 14.44
C GLN A 74 -11.80 -10.25 15.61
N GLY A 75 -12.02 -8.94 15.70
CA GLY A 75 -12.93 -8.36 16.69
C GLY A 75 -14.43 -8.47 16.36
N ALA A 76 -14.79 -8.98 15.18
CA ALA A 76 -16.18 -9.13 14.73
C ALA A 76 -16.74 -10.56 14.89
N GLY A 77 -15.92 -11.51 15.37
CA GLY A 77 -16.25 -12.94 15.47
C GLY A 77 -16.61 -13.45 16.86
N GLU A 78 -16.60 -12.63 17.91
CA GLU A 78 -16.98 -13.02 19.27
C GLU A 78 -18.43 -12.64 19.54
N GLY A 79 -19.37 -13.42 19.00
CA GLY A 79 -20.79 -13.13 19.15
C GLY A 79 -21.77 -14.22 18.73
N TYR A 80 -21.37 -15.49 18.62
CA TYR A 80 -22.32 -16.59 18.42
C TYR A 80 -21.69 -17.95 18.69
N ALA A 81 -21.62 -18.30 19.97
CA ALA A 81 -21.69 -19.70 20.40
C ALA A 81 -23.02 -19.84 21.16
N GLY A 82 -24.03 -20.35 20.46
CA GLY A 82 -25.21 -20.98 21.04
C GLY A 82 -25.09 -22.49 20.93
#